data_AF-A0A2E5Z7Z6-F1
#
_entry.id   AF-A0A2E5Z7Z6-F1
#
_cell.length_a   1.000
_cell.length_b   1.000
_cell.length_c   1.000
_cell.angle_alpha   90.00
_cell.angle_beta   90.00
_cell.angle_gamma   90.00
#
_symmetry.space_group_name_H-M   'P 1'
#
loop_
_entity.id
_entity.type
_entity.pdbx_description
1 polymer ?
#
loop_
_entity_poly.entity_id
_entity_poly.type
_entity_poly.pdbx_seq_one_letter_code
_entity_poly.pdbx_strand_id
1 'polypeptide(L)' 'MTSLFKAHELVTGDYKPKHVAVMQPIQKRIRVALAGKIIADSTSVLIMHETNHLPVYYFPFADVRMDLMKKTDHSTY' A
#
# COMPACT_ATOMS: atom_id res chain seq x y z
N MET A 1 13.43 14.70 -9.93
CA MET A 1 13.08 13.90 -11.12
C MET A 1 11.97 12.93 -10.73
N THR A 2 10.71 13.32 -10.94
CA THR A 2 9.56 12.44 -10.69
C THR A 2 9.43 11.51 -11.88
N SER A 3 10.12 10.37 -11.85
CA SER A 3 9.89 9.31 -12.83
C SER A 3 8.45 8.81 -12.61
N LEU A 4 7.55 9.15 -13.52
CA LEU A 4 6.27 8.46 -13.69
C LEU A 4 6.62 7.05 -14.17
N PHE A 5 6.93 6.15 -13.23
CA PHE A 5 7.04 4.74 -13.54
C PHE A 5 5.67 4.22 -13.94
N LYS A 6 5.53 3.97 -15.24
CA LYS A 6 4.33 3.45 -15.84
C LYS A 6 4.34 1.95 -15.54
N ALA A 7 3.53 1.52 -14.57
CA ALA A 7 3.44 0.13 -14.08
C ALA A 7 3.34 -0.95 -15.17
N HIS A 8 3.00 -0.58 -16.41
CA HIS A 8 2.97 -1.43 -17.59
C HIS A 8 4.35 -1.98 -18.06
N GLU A 9 5.48 -1.46 -17.56
CA GLU A 9 6.82 -1.76 -18.11
C GLU A 9 7.56 -2.91 -17.39
N LEU A 10 7.00 -3.46 -16.31
CA LEU A 10 7.64 -4.56 -15.57
C LEU A 10 7.36 -5.95 -16.16
N VAL A 11 6.87 -6.03 -17.39
CA VAL A 11 6.54 -7.29 -18.05
C VAL A 11 7.55 -7.58 -19.14
N THR A 12 8.47 -8.50 -18.88
CA THR A 12 9.51 -8.93 -19.82
C THR A 12 8.94 -10.01 -20.75
N GLY A 13 8.72 -9.67 -22.03
CA GLY A 13 8.23 -10.58 -23.09
C GLY A 13 6.87 -10.19 -23.69
N ASP A 14 6.37 -10.95 -24.68
CA ASP A 14 5.06 -10.73 -25.33
C ASP A 14 3.85 -11.05 -24.42
N TYR A 15 4.10 -11.63 -23.25
CA TYR A 15 3.07 -11.87 -22.25
C TYR A 15 2.54 -10.54 -21.73
N LYS A 16 1.22 -10.36 -21.71
CA LYS A 16 0.57 -9.18 -21.12
C LYS A 16 -0.39 -9.65 -20.02
N PRO A 17 0.04 -9.64 -18.74
CA PRO A 17 -0.82 -10.04 -17.64
C PRO A 17 -2.05 -9.13 -17.57
N LYS A 18 -3.22 -9.75 -17.38
CA LYS A 18 -4.48 -9.01 -17.21
C LYS A 18 -4.50 -8.19 -15.92
N HIS A 19 -3.75 -8.61 -14.90
CA HIS A 19 -3.65 -7.97 -13.60
C HIS A 19 -2.19 -7.88 -13.20
N VAL A 20 -1.75 -6.67 -12.83
CA VAL A 20 -0.42 -6.38 -12.31
C VAL A 20 -0.57 -5.66 -10.98
N ALA A 21 0.17 -6.12 -9.98
CA ALA A 21 0.33 -5.44 -8.69
C ALA A 21 1.80 -5.03 -8.52
N VAL A 22 2.04 -3.74 -8.26
CA VAL A 22 3.37 -3.17 -8.06
C VAL A 22 3.43 -2.47 -6.72
N MET A 23 4.48 -2.75 -5.94
CA MET A 23 4.75 -2.12 -4.65
C MET A 23 5.89 -1.11 -4.78
N GLN A 24 5.76 0.06 -4.15
CA GLN A 24 6.79 1.09 -4.14
C GLN A 24 6.93 1.73 -2.76
N PRO A 25 8.15 2.04 -2.29
CA PRO A 25 8.34 2.79 -1.06
C PRO A 25 7.91 4.25 -1.21
N ILE A 26 7.25 4.79 -0.20
CA ILE A 26 6.87 6.20 -0.11
C ILE A 26 7.92 6.94 0.73
N GLN A 27 8.53 7.98 0.16
CA GLN A 27 9.50 8.85 0.85
C GLN A 27 8.83 10.02 1.59
N LYS A 28 7.68 9.76 2.22
CA LYS A 28 6.91 10.75 2.99
C LYS A 28 6.40 10.12 4.27
N ARG A 29 6.19 10.94 5.30
CA ARG A 29 5.47 10.53 6.51
C ARG A 29 3.97 10.45 6.20
N ILE A 30 3.36 9.30 6.45
CA ILE A 30 1.92 9.08 6.27
C ILE A 30 1.30 8.80 7.63
N ARG A 31 0.15 9.40 7.89
CA ARG A 31 -0.62 9.24 9.12
C ARG A 31 -2.05 8.82 8.81
N VAL A 32 -2.55 7.87 9.58
CA VAL A 32 -3.95 7.46 9.56
C VAL A 32 -4.61 7.93 10.85
N ALA A 33 -5.70 8.69 10.72
CA ALA A 33 -6.47 9.20 11.84
C ALA A 33 -7.89 8.65 11.80
N LEU A 34 -8.40 8.22 12.96
CA LEU A 34 -9.79 7.85 13.14
C LEU A 34 -10.34 8.62 14.34
N ALA A 35 -11.43 9.36 14.15
CA ALA A 35 -12.04 10.20 15.18
C ALA A 35 -11.02 11.11 15.91
N GLY A 36 -10.09 11.72 15.15
CA GLY A 36 -9.05 12.60 15.69
C GLY A 36 -7.86 11.89 16.35
N LYS A 37 -7.88 10.56 16.49
CA LYS A 37 -6.78 9.77 17.05
C LYS A 37 -5.92 9.17 15.95
N ILE A 38 -4.60 9.34 16.05
CA ILE A 38 -3.65 8.68 15.15
C ILE A 38 -3.58 7.19 15.50
N ILE A 39 -3.87 6.34 14.52
CA ILE A 39 -3.83 4.87 14.63
C ILE A 39 -2.66 4.24 13.88
N ALA A 40 -2.05 4.97 12.95
CA ALA A 40 -0.78 4.61 12.31
C ALA A 40 0.00 5.89 11.94
N ASP A 41 1.32 5.88 12.11
CA ASP A 41 2.22 6.98 11.74
C ASP A 41 3.58 6.41 11.31
N SER A 42 3.92 6.51 10.03
CA SER A 42 5.09 5.85 9.46
C SER A 42 5.78 6.69 8.39
N THR A 43 7.11 6.54 8.31
CA THR A 43 7.95 6.99 7.19
C THR A 43 8.41 5.84 6.30
N SER A 44 7.95 4.62 6.58
CA SER A 44 8.37 3.36 5.94
C SER A 44 7.18 2.66 5.28
N VAL A 45 6.29 3.45 4.67
CA VAL A 45 5.06 2.98 4.02
C VAL A 45 5.36 2.48 2.61
N LEU A 46 4.69 1.40 2.21
CA LEU A 46 4.61 0.96 0.81
C LEU A 46 3.28 1.40 0.20
N ILE A 47 3.28 1.82 -1.06
CA ILE A 47 2.09 2.01 -1.87
C ILE A 47 1.99 0.89 -2.89
N MET A 48 0.82 0.25 -2.98
CA MET A 48 0.48 -0.76 -3.96
C MET A 48 -0.36 -0.13 -5.07
N HIS A 49 0.04 -0.35 -6.31
CA HIS A 49 -0.76 -0.06 -7.50
C HIS A 49 -1.20 -1.37 -8.12
N GLU A 50 -2.51 -1.60 -8.18
CA GLU A 50 -3.10 -2.78 -8.82
C GLU A 50 -3.97 -2.35 -10.01
N THR A 51 -3.95 -3.12 -11.09
CA THR A 51 -4.75 -2.84 -12.29
C THR A 51 -6.22 -2.63 -11.93
N ASN A 52 -6.81 -1.53 -12.42
CA ASN A 52 -8.20 -1.10 -12.18
C ASN A 52 -8.57 -0.80 -10.72
N HIS A 53 -7.61 -0.67 -9.82
CA HIS A 53 -7.85 -0.30 -8.42
C HIS A 53 -7.17 1.03 -8.06
N LEU A 54 -7.73 1.71 -7.07
CA LEU A 54 -7.05 2.84 -6.45
C LEU A 54 -5.83 2.35 -5.65
N PRO A 55 -4.78 3.18 -5.51
CA PRO A 55 -3.61 2.78 -4.75
C PRO A 55 -3.92 2.51 -3.28
N VAL A 56 -3.26 1.50 -2.70
CA VAL A 56 -3.43 1.09 -1.30
C VAL A 56 -2.13 1.28 -0.53
N TYR A 57 -2.21 1.84 0.68
CA TYR A 57 -1.05 2.05 1.55
C TYR A 57 -0.89 0.89 2.55
N TYR A 58 0.30 0.31 2.59
CA TYR A 58 0.68 -0.73 3.54
C TYR A 58 1.64 -0.16 4.57
N PHE A 59 1.27 -0.29 5.84
CA PHE A 59 2.06 0.15 6.99
C PHE A 59 2.78 -1.04 7.64
N PRO A 60 4.04 -0.87 8.08
CA PRO A 60 4.67 -1.84 8.97
C PRO A 60 3.88 -1.98 10.27
N PHE A 61 3.72 -3.20 10.80
CA PHE A 61 3.00 -3.43 12.06
C PHE A 61 3.55 -2.63 13.23
N ALA A 62 4.86 -2.39 13.28
CA ALA A 62 5.52 -1.62 14.34
C ALA A 62 5.06 -0.15 14.39
N ASP A 63 4.57 0.39 13.28
CA ASP A 63 4.12 1.78 13.15
C ASP A 63 2.59 1.92 13.29
N VAL A 64 1.90 0.80 13.53
CA VAL A 64 0.46 0.73 13.76
C VAL A 64 0.20 0.50 15.24
N ARG A 65 -0.79 1.22 15.79
CA ARG A 65 -1.27 1.03 17.16
C ARG A 65 -2.08 -0.26 17.30
N MET A 66 -1.38 -1.39 17.31
CA MET A 66 -1.98 -2.72 17.41
C MET A 66 -2.72 -2.95 18.73
N ASP A 67 -2.41 -2.18 19.78
CA ASP A 67 -3.16 -2.14 21.04
C ASP A 67 -4.62 -1.70 20.87
N LEU A 68 -4.94 -1.02 19.77
CA LEU A 68 -6.29 -0.57 19.41
C LEU A 68 -6.99 -1.51 18.43
N MET A 69 -6.33 -2.58 18.01
CA MET A 69 -6.83 -3.50 16.99
C MET A 69 -7.35 -4.78 17.64
N LYS A 70 -8.44 -5.32 17.08
CA LYS A 70 -8.94 -6.64 17.42
C LYS A 70 -9.09 -7.46 16.15
N LYS A 71 -8.50 -8.64 16.13
CA LYS A 71 -8.69 -9.60 15.04
C LYS A 71 -10.19 -9.95 14.93
N THR A 72 -10.69 -9.96 13.69
CA THR A 72 -12.02 -10.45 13.34
C THR A 72 -11.91 -11.79 12.61
N ASP A 73 -13.04 -12.49 12.48
CA ASP A 73 -13.13 -13.74 11.72
C ASP A 73 -13.36 -13.49 10.20
N HIS A 74 -13.44 -12.23 9.77
CA HIS A 74 -13.66 -11.88 8.38
C HIS A 74 -12.41 -12.14 7.53
N SER A 75 -12.60 -12.82 6.39
CA SER A 75 -11.55 -13.14 5.43
C SER A 75 -12.04 -13.00 3.99
N THR A 76 -11.13 -12.66 3.09
CA THR A 76 -11.33 -12.61 1.63
C THR A 76 -10.25 -13.47 0.95
N TYR A 77 -10.54 -13.97 -0.26
CA TYR A 77 -9.65 -14.84 -1.06
C TYR A 77 -9.14 -14.12 -2.30
#